data_AF-A0A9E5F401-F1
#
_entry.id   AF-A0A9E5F401-F1
#
_cell.length_a   1.000
_cell.length_b   1.000
_cell.length_c   1.000
_cell.angle_alpha   90.00
_cell.angle_beta   90.00
_cell.angle_gamma   90.00
#
_symmetry.space_group_name_H-M   'P 1'
#
loop_
_entity.id
_entity.type
_entity.pdbx_description
1 polymer ?
#
loop_
_entity_poly.entity_id
_entity_poly.type
_entity_poly.pdbx_seq_one_letter_code
_entity_poly.pdbx_strand_id
1 'polypeptide(L)'
;MKTKEIFPTPIAVGALAQSRSLEKKLLQDIELVSKQDKMGRDWSRTNYVGGYTSYASLNNLHQRYPSFMEFEKLMAKEAQSFAKKLGWNLKGLELQMTDCWANIMP
;
A
#
# COMPACT_ATOMS: atom_id res chain seq x y z
N MET A 1 -36.46 -3.33 -16.68
CA MET A 1 -36.14 -3.49 -15.24
C MET A 1 -35.30 -2.27 -14.82
N LYS A 2 -35.62 -1.60 -13.71
CA LYS A 2 -34.83 -0.46 -13.20
C LYS A 2 -34.08 -0.89 -11.94
N THR A 3 -32.80 -0.57 -11.85
CA THR A 3 -31.96 -0.84 -10.68
C THR A 3 -31.77 0.46 -9.89
N LYS A 4 -31.79 0.38 -8.56
CA LYS A 4 -31.50 1.49 -7.65
C LYS A 4 -30.48 1.02 -6.63
N GLU A 5 -29.36 1.72 -6.55
CA GLU A 5 -28.35 1.51 -5.53
C GLU A 5 -28.57 2.52 -4.40
N ILE A 6 -28.52 2.04 -3.16
CA ILE A 6 -28.72 2.87 -1.97
C ILE A 6 -27.55 2.59 -1.03
N PHE A 7 -26.76 3.63 -0.74
CA PHE A 7 -25.53 3.56 0.06
C PHE A 7 -24.57 2.42 -0.36
N PRO A 8 -24.25 2.29 -1.66
CA PRO A 8 -23.28 1.28 -2.09
C PRO A 8 -21.89 1.59 -1.49
N THR A 9 -21.08 0.54 -1.30
CA THR A 9 -19.65 0.66 -1.00
C THR A 9 -18.86 0.27 -2.25
N PRO A 10 -18.45 1.24 -3.09
CA PRO A 10 -17.67 0.92 -4.28
C PRO A 10 -16.31 0.35 -3.90
N ILE A 11 -15.85 -0.65 -4.65
CA ILE A 11 -14.51 -1.24 -4.49
C ILE A 11 -13.74 -0.93 -5.77
N ALA A 12 -12.59 -0.25 -5.63
CA ALA A 12 -11.67 -0.06 -6.74
C ALA A 12 -10.87 -1.35 -6.98
N VAL A 13 -10.97 -1.91 -8.19
CA VAL A 13 -10.18 -3.06 -8.64
C VAL A 13 -9.52 -2.68 -9.95
N GLY A 14 -8.23 -2.97 -10.09
CA GLY A 14 -7.47 -2.65 -11.29
C GLY A 14 -6.08 -3.24 -11.24
N ALA A 15 -5.36 -3.07 -12.35
CA ALA A 15 -3.94 -3.35 -12.42
C ALA A 15 -3.19 -2.02 -12.42
N LEU A 16 -2.15 -1.91 -11.60
CA LEU A 16 -1.19 -0.83 -11.76
C LEU A 16 -0.49 -1.03 -13.11
N ALA A 17 -0.47 0.00 -13.95
CA ALA A 17 0.24 0.01 -15.22
C ALA A 17 1.76 -0.07 -14.93
N GLN A 18 2.25 -1.29 -14.69
CA GLN A 18 3.61 -1.53 -14.21
C GLN A 18 4.56 -1.90 -15.34
N SER A 19 5.80 -1.43 -15.19
CA SER A 19 6.97 -2.10 -15.72
C SER A 19 7.30 -3.26 -14.79
N ARG A 20 7.49 -4.49 -15.32
CA ARG A 20 8.00 -5.66 -14.57
C ARG A 20 9.26 -5.35 -13.72
N SER A 21 9.95 -4.26 -14.04
CA SER A 21 11.09 -3.76 -13.26
C SER A 21 10.73 -3.23 -11.88
N LEU A 22 9.60 -2.53 -11.70
CA LEU A 22 9.20 -1.98 -10.39
C LEU A 22 8.79 -3.10 -9.44
N GLU A 23 7.96 -4.04 -9.92
CA GLU A 23 7.57 -5.24 -9.17
C GLU A 23 8.79 -5.98 -8.62
N LYS A 24 9.79 -6.22 -9.49
CA LYS A 24 11.04 -6.89 -9.08
C LYS A 24 11.79 -6.12 -7.99
N LYS A 25 11.87 -4.78 -8.11
CA LYS A 25 12.53 -3.93 -7.09
C LYS A 25 11.78 -3.97 -5.76
N LEU A 26 10.45 -3.87 -5.78
CA LEU A 26 9.62 -3.95 -4.58
C LEU A 26 9.81 -5.29 -3.87
N LEU A 27 9.79 -6.41 -4.60
CA LEU A 27 10.04 -7.73 -4.02
C LEU A 27 11.43 -7.83 -3.37
N GLN A 28 12.47 -7.33 -4.05
CA GLN A 28 13.83 -7.30 -3.51
C GLN A 28 13.91 -6.46 -2.22
N ASP A 29 13.29 -5.29 -2.20
CA ASP A 29 13.29 -4.41 -1.03
C ASP A 29 12.47 -5.01 0.13
N ILE A 30 11.32 -5.66 -0.16
CA ILE A 30 10.51 -6.37 0.85
C ILE A 30 11.31 -7.50 1.50
N GLU A 31 12.00 -8.33 0.69
CA GLU A 31 12.86 -9.38 1.21
C GLU A 31 13.99 -8.81 2.07
N LEU A 32 14.65 -7.73 1.62
CA LEU A 32 15.72 -7.09 2.36
C LEU A 32 15.23 -6.54 3.70
N VAL A 33 14.12 -5.80 3.69
CA VAL A 33 13.45 -5.26 4.88
C VAL A 33 13.17 -6.38 5.88
N SER A 34 12.56 -7.48 5.43
CA SER A 34 12.26 -8.62 6.32
C SER A 34 13.49 -9.25 6.96
N LYS A 35 14.63 -9.29 6.26
CA LYS A 35 15.91 -9.84 6.74
C LYS A 35 16.61 -8.89 7.71
N GLN A 36 16.45 -7.58 7.53
CA GLN A 36 17.15 -6.56 8.34
C GLN A 36 16.34 -6.10 9.56
N ASP A 37 15.02 -6.08 9.48
CA ASP A 37 14.14 -5.57 10.53
C ASP A 37 13.94 -6.55 11.69
N LYS A 38 14.92 -6.57 12.60
CA LYS A 38 14.86 -7.41 13.79
C LYS A 38 13.65 -7.10 14.67
N MET A 39 13.31 -5.81 14.83
CA MET A 39 12.20 -5.40 15.68
C MET A 39 10.86 -5.87 15.11
N GLY A 40 10.64 -5.70 13.80
CA GLY A 40 9.46 -6.20 13.12
C GLY A 40 9.35 -7.72 13.17
N ARG A 41 10.46 -8.45 13.00
CA ARG A 41 10.47 -9.91 13.17
C ARG A 41 10.12 -10.35 14.59
N ASP A 42 10.72 -9.74 15.61
CA ASP A 42 10.45 -10.11 17.00
C ASP A 42 9.00 -9.80 17.39
N TRP A 43 8.47 -8.66 16.95
CA TRP A 43 7.06 -8.32 17.14
C TRP A 43 6.13 -9.30 16.41
N SER A 44 6.45 -9.63 15.15
CA SER A 44 5.66 -10.56 14.31
C SER A 44 5.61 -11.98 14.89
N ARG A 45 6.68 -12.47 15.52
CA ARG A 45 6.69 -13.79 16.19
C ARG A 45 5.57 -13.95 17.23
N THR A 46 5.17 -12.85 17.85
CA THR A 46 4.13 -12.85 18.89
C THR A 46 2.77 -12.40 18.34
N ASN A 47 2.75 -11.43 17.42
CA ASN A 47 1.53 -10.72 17.03
C ASN A 47 1.09 -10.94 15.57
N TYR A 48 1.93 -11.51 14.73
CA TYR A 48 1.67 -11.78 13.31
C TYR A 48 2.16 -13.19 12.96
N VAL A 49 1.58 -14.17 13.66
CA VAL A 49 2.04 -15.57 13.68
C VAL A 49 2.04 -16.17 12.28
N GLY A 50 3.16 -16.79 11.91
CA GLY A 50 3.34 -17.44 10.62
C GLY A 50 3.80 -16.52 9.49
N GLY A 51 3.90 -15.21 9.74
CA GLY A 51 4.35 -14.25 8.73
C GLY A 51 5.33 -13.21 9.28
N TYR A 52 5.52 -12.18 8.47
CA TYR A 52 6.25 -10.97 8.84
C TYR A 52 5.43 -9.75 8.44
N THR A 53 5.32 -8.78 9.33
CA THR A 53 4.85 -7.44 9.00
C THR A 53 5.87 -6.41 9.44
N SER A 54 6.10 -5.40 8.59
CA SER A 54 6.86 -4.21 8.97
C SER A 54 5.98 -3.13 9.60
N TYR A 55 4.67 -3.34 9.77
CA TYR A 55 3.75 -2.30 10.25
C TYR A 55 4.14 -1.75 11.63
N ALA A 56 4.53 -2.63 12.56
CA ALA A 56 4.89 -2.25 13.92
C ALA A 56 6.31 -1.64 14.06
N SER A 57 7.05 -1.51 12.96
CA SER A 57 8.48 -1.20 12.98
C SER A 57 8.94 -0.22 11.89
N LEU A 58 8.57 -0.47 10.64
CA LEU A 58 8.89 0.30 9.44
C LEU A 58 7.61 0.44 8.59
N ASN A 59 6.70 1.31 9.03
CA ASN A 59 5.46 1.67 8.33
C ASN A 59 5.62 2.84 7.35
N ASN A 60 6.82 3.37 7.16
CA ASN A 60 7.09 4.48 6.24
C ASN A 60 8.03 4.08 5.09
N LEU A 61 7.83 2.90 4.49
CA LEU A 61 8.69 2.38 3.42
C LEU A 61 8.75 3.31 2.21
N HIS A 62 7.64 3.98 1.89
CA HIS A 62 7.53 5.01 0.85
C HIS A 62 8.48 6.19 1.04
N GLN A 63 8.95 6.46 2.25
CA GLN A 63 9.92 7.52 2.54
C GLN A 63 11.37 7.03 2.58
N ARG A 64 11.59 5.70 2.56
CA ARG A 64 12.89 5.08 2.79
C ARG A 64 13.49 4.44 1.54
N TYR A 65 12.65 3.87 0.68
CA TYR A 65 13.08 3.08 -0.46
C TYR A 65 12.64 3.72 -1.78
N PRO A 66 13.55 3.89 -2.77
CA PRO A 66 13.19 4.45 -4.07
C PRO A 66 12.08 3.70 -4.81
N SER A 67 12.02 2.36 -4.69
CA SER A 67 10.95 1.55 -5.27
C SER A 67 9.59 1.89 -4.68
N PHE A 68 9.52 2.10 -3.36
CA PHE A 68 8.30 2.47 -2.67
C PHE A 68 7.90 3.92 -2.92
N MET A 69 8.83 4.85 -3.13
CA MET A 69 8.52 6.21 -3.64
C MET A 69 7.90 6.16 -5.04
N GLU A 70 8.40 5.28 -5.92
CA GLU A 70 7.82 5.09 -7.26
C GLU A 70 6.41 4.48 -7.15
N PHE A 71 6.23 3.50 -6.27
CA PHE A 71 4.93 2.91 -5.96
C PHE A 71 3.93 3.93 -5.39
N GLU A 72 4.34 4.78 -4.46
CA GLU A 72 3.51 5.85 -3.89
C GLU A 72 2.94 6.76 -4.98
N LYS A 73 3.77 7.18 -5.95
CA LYS A 73 3.33 8.03 -7.07
C LYS A 73 2.26 7.36 -7.94
N LEU A 74 2.31 6.03 -8.10
CA LEU A 74 1.28 5.28 -8.81
C LEU A 74 0.00 5.21 -7.98
N MET A 75 0.12 4.86 -6.70
CA MET A 75 -1.03 4.79 -5.78
C MET A 75 -1.72 6.14 -5.59
N ALA A 76 -0.98 7.25 -5.55
CA ALA A 76 -1.55 8.59 -5.46
C ALA A 76 -2.49 8.91 -6.63
N LYS A 77 -2.12 8.50 -7.87
CA LYS A 77 -2.97 8.67 -9.05
C LYS A 77 -4.25 7.85 -8.94
N GLU A 78 -4.14 6.60 -8.52
CA GLU A 78 -5.31 5.72 -8.35
C GLU A 78 -6.23 6.18 -7.22
N ALA A 79 -5.67 6.61 -6.09
CA ALA A 79 -6.41 7.18 -4.96
C ALA A 79 -7.17 8.44 -5.38
N GLN A 80 -6.52 9.35 -6.11
CA GLN A 80 -7.17 10.56 -6.63
C GLN A 80 -8.28 10.24 -7.63
N SER A 81 -8.05 9.28 -8.54
CA SER A 81 -9.06 8.80 -9.49
C SER A 81 -10.27 8.21 -8.75
N PHE A 82 -10.02 7.42 -7.70
CA PHE A 82 -11.09 6.81 -6.92
C PHE A 82 -11.86 7.83 -6.07
N ALA A 83 -11.19 8.79 -5.44
CA ALA A 83 -11.84 9.89 -4.72
C ALA A 83 -12.75 10.72 -5.64
N LYS A 84 -12.34 10.94 -6.89
CA LYS A 84 -13.20 11.57 -7.91
C LYS A 84 -14.44 10.73 -8.21
N LYS A 85 -14.31 9.41 -8.34
CA LYS A 85 -15.44 8.49 -8.56
C LYS A 85 -16.41 8.47 -7.38
N LEU A 86 -15.89 8.59 -6.16
CA LEU A 86 -16.68 8.69 -4.93
C LEU A 86 -17.33 10.07 -4.74
N GLY A 87 -17.01 11.06 -5.58
CA GLY A 87 -17.53 12.42 -5.45
C GLY A 87 -17.00 13.17 -4.23
N TRP A 88 -15.81 12.82 -3.73
CA TRP A 88 -15.21 13.50 -2.58
C TRP A 88 -14.90 14.97 -2.89
N ASN A 89 -15.32 15.86 -1.99
CA ASN A 89 -14.90 17.27 -2.00
C ASN A 89 -13.72 17.44 -1.05
N LEU A 90 -12.50 17.51 -1.61
CA LEU A 90 -11.27 17.64 -0.83
C LEU A 90 -11.00 19.05 -0.30
N LYS A 91 -11.78 20.07 -0.69
CA LYS A 91 -11.62 21.47 -0.22
C LYS A 91 -10.19 22.02 -0.34
N GLY A 92 -9.46 21.64 -1.39
CA GLY A 92 -8.07 22.05 -1.61
C GLY A 92 -7.02 21.24 -0.86
N LEU A 93 -7.41 20.20 -0.12
CA LEU A 93 -6.49 19.21 0.44
C LEU A 93 -6.08 18.16 -0.60
N GLU A 94 -4.94 17.54 -0.36
CA GLU A 94 -4.41 16.45 -1.18
C GLU A 94 -4.49 15.12 -0.42
N LEU A 95 -4.72 14.02 -1.15
CA LEU A 95 -4.58 12.68 -0.60
C LEU A 95 -3.10 12.32 -0.54
N GLN A 96 -2.64 11.92 0.64
CA GLN A 96 -1.25 11.56 0.88
C GLN A 96 -1.17 10.16 1.49
N MET A 97 -0.13 9.42 1.10
CA MET A 97 0.19 8.14 1.73
C MET A 97 0.77 8.43 3.12
N THR A 98 0.04 8.04 4.17
CA THR A 98 0.52 8.21 5.55
C THR A 98 1.41 7.05 5.97
N ASP A 99 1.05 5.85 5.54
CA ASP A 99 1.67 4.59 5.95
C ASP A 99 1.78 3.65 4.74
N CYS A 100 2.93 2.99 4.64
CA CYS A 100 3.23 1.95 3.68
C CYS A 100 4.19 0.94 4.33
N TRP A 101 3.72 -0.29 4.49
CA TRP A 101 4.45 -1.38 5.13
C TRP A 101 4.43 -2.63 4.24
N ALA A 102 5.31 -3.57 4.55
CA ALA A 102 5.40 -4.85 3.88
C ALA A 102 4.77 -5.96 4.75
N ASN A 103 4.07 -6.88 4.11
CA ASN A 103 3.65 -8.15 4.70
C ASN A 103 4.24 -9.30 3.87
N ILE A 104 4.74 -10.33 4.54
CA ILE A 104 5.11 -11.61 3.94
C ILE A 104 4.27 -12.69 4.61
N MET A 105 3.49 -13.38 3.81
CA MET A 105 2.66 -14.52 4.22
C MET A 105 3.16 -15.78 3.51
N PRO A 106 3.13 -16.95 4.18
CA PRO A 106 3.41 -18.24 3.55
C PRO A 106 2.36 -18.66 2.53
#